data_AF-A0ABD3NIT7-F1
#
_entry.id   AF-A0ABD3NIT7-F1
#
_cell.length_a   1.000
_cell.length_b   1.000
_cell.length_c   1.000
_cell.angle_alpha   90.00
_cell.angle_beta   90.00
_cell.angle_gamma   90.00
#
_symmetry.space_group_name_H-M   'P 1'
#
loop_
_entity.id
_entity.type
_entity.pdbx_description
1 polymer ?
#
loop_
_entity_poly.entity_id
_entity_poly.type
_entity_poly.pdbx_seq_one_letter_code
_entity_poly.pdbx_strand_id
1 'polypeptide(L)'
;MQFGEFGAHMAVNAPDRDVMMLDPSPNNVELAKERYGVLPNLKILQGGLGDKVGTMKARDESFQMEVGAKFPIYTIDSLLFEKGEKLAFAHLDVEGLELDVLKGAVQTIRQSMPIFTTEVRVYKDEAFTDKLMEFISDLGYDSYVINEVCGYPHMDYRNLLNIPRSKSVELMRSDTFNLLDATKSITRIPFRKENQKTIFDLVMPCCALGETCCPGNDINDKSCCNEERVKKWLGENKPDLNLNYYTWKEARKNFERFQFRLRQRQKVMPQR
;
A
#
# COMPACT_ATOMS: atom_id res chain seq x y z
N MET A 1 16.02 -7.21 -1.53
CA MET A 1 15.29 -6.39 -0.55
C MET A 1 15.22 -4.99 -1.09
N GLN A 2 14.03 -4.40 -1.07
CA GLN A 2 13.80 -3.02 -1.41
C GLN A 2 13.93 -2.19 -0.12
N PHE A 3 15.08 -1.57 0.11
CA PHE A 3 15.27 -0.59 1.18
C PHE A 3 15.45 0.81 0.60
N GLY A 4 14.39 1.60 0.71
CA GLY A 4 14.40 3.01 0.30
C GLY A 4 14.24 3.28 -1.19
N GLU A 5 14.07 2.27 -2.04
CA GLU A 5 13.80 2.44 -3.47
C GLU A 5 12.54 3.26 -3.70
N PHE A 6 11.48 3.05 -2.91
CA PHE A 6 10.24 3.82 -3.08
C PHE A 6 10.45 5.29 -2.70
N GLY A 7 11.13 5.58 -1.58
CA GLY A 7 11.50 6.94 -1.20
C GLY A 7 12.36 7.63 -2.26
N ALA A 8 13.37 6.94 -2.78
CA ALA A 8 14.22 7.42 -3.86
C ALA A 8 13.43 7.63 -5.17
N HIS A 9 12.52 6.72 -5.51
CA HIS A 9 11.66 6.85 -6.67
C HIS A 9 10.79 8.10 -6.58
N MET A 10 10.17 8.34 -5.41
CA MET A 10 9.38 9.55 -5.18
C MET A 10 10.24 10.81 -5.28
N ALA A 11 11.43 10.81 -4.68
CA ALA A 11 12.35 11.95 -4.69
C ALA A 11 12.80 12.31 -6.11
N VAL A 12 13.06 11.32 -6.96
CA VAL A 12 13.42 11.52 -8.38
C VAL A 12 12.25 12.04 -9.21
N ASN A 13 11.03 11.55 -8.97
CA ASN A 13 9.85 11.91 -9.76
C ASN A 13 9.15 13.21 -9.28
N ALA A 14 9.47 13.68 -8.08
CA ALA A 14 8.99 14.93 -7.52
C ALA A 14 10.16 15.79 -6.97
N PRO A 15 11.07 16.25 -7.84
CA PRO A 15 12.29 16.96 -7.42
C PRO A 15 12.00 18.32 -6.75
N ASP A 16 10.80 18.86 -6.91
CA ASP A 16 10.29 20.08 -6.28
C ASP A 16 9.63 19.82 -4.91
N ARG A 17 9.64 18.58 -4.43
CA ARG A 17 9.03 18.16 -3.16
C ARG A 17 10.04 17.51 -2.25
N ASP A 18 9.93 17.80 -0.96
CA ASP A 18 10.64 17.05 0.07
C ASP A 18 9.98 15.69 0.27
N VAL A 19 10.80 14.65 0.32
CA VAL A 19 10.38 13.27 0.54
C VAL A 19 10.97 12.78 1.86
N MET A 20 10.11 12.25 2.72
CA MET A 20 10.50 11.65 3.98
C MET A 20 10.33 10.13 3.91
N MET A 21 11.41 9.40 4.15
CA MET A 21 11.42 7.95 4.31
C MET A 21 11.74 7.61 5.77
N LEU A 22 10.97 6.69 6.34
CA LEU A 22 11.19 6.15 7.67
C LEU A 22 11.36 4.64 7.61
N ASP A 23 12.27 4.11 8.40
CA ASP A 23 12.42 2.68 8.64
C ASP A 23 12.88 2.47 10.11
N PRO A 24 12.29 1.52 10.87
CA PRO A 24 12.70 1.28 12.24
C PRO A 24 14.14 0.73 12.34
N SER A 25 14.58 -0.07 11.35
CA SER A 25 15.87 -0.76 11.36
C SER A 25 17.02 0.21 11.06
N PRO A 26 17.99 0.36 11.98
CA PRO A 26 19.14 1.22 11.75
C PRO A 26 19.98 0.74 10.55
N ASN A 27 20.07 -0.57 10.33
CA ASN A 27 20.80 -1.15 9.20
C ASN A 27 20.14 -0.77 7.86
N ASN A 28 18.81 -0.83 7.77
CA ASN A 28 18.11 -0.44 6.55
C ASN A 28 18.27 1.06 6.27
N VAL A 29 18.19 1.89 7.31
CA VAL A 29 18.43 3.33 7.21
C VAL A 29 19.84 3.64 6.72
N GLU A 30 20.85 2.95 7.24
CA GLU A 30 22.25 3.12 6.81
C GLU A 30 22.42 2.74 5.34
N LEU A 31 21.94 1.56 4.95
CA LEU A 31 21.98 1.11 3.54
C LEU A 31 21.23 2.07 2.60
N ALA A 32 20.08 2.59 3.02
CA ALA A 32 19.32 3.55 2.22
C ALA A 32 20.08 4.88 2.08
N LYS A 33 20.75 5.35 3.13
CA LYS A 33 21.60 6.56 3.08
C LYS A 33 22.81 6.38 2.18
N GLU A 34 23.48 5.23 2.24
CA GLU A 34 24.61 4.93 1.35
C GLU A 34 24.20 4.95 -0.13
N ARG A 35 23.02 4.38 -0.45
CA ARG A 35 22.55 4.29 -1.84
C ARG A 35 21.92 5.56 -2.37
N TYR A 36 21.12 6.24 -1.55
CA TYR A 36 20.20 7.29 -2.00
C TYR A 36 20.40 8.62 -1.29
N GLY A 37 21.31 8.73 -0.32
CA GLY A 37 21.57 9.96 0.43
C GLY A 37 22.13 11.11 -0.42
N VAL A 38 22.53 10.85 -1.67
CA VAL A 38 22.90 11.86 -2.65
C VAL A 38 21.71 12.66 -3.20
N LEU A 39 20.48 12.18 -3.00
CA LEU A 39 19.26 12.86 -3.45
C LEU A 39 18.94 14.02 -2.50
N PRO A 40 18.98 15.28 -2.97
CA PRO A 40 18.96 16.45 -2.08
C PRO A 40 17.61 16.67 -1.37
N ASN A 41 16.53 16.14 -1.94
CA ASN A 41 15.17 16.25 -1.41
C ASN A 41 14.70 14.97 -0.68
N LEU A 42 15.57 13.98 -0.47
CA LEU A 42 15.23 12.75 0.25
C LEU A 42 15.79 12.79 1.67
N LYS A 43 14.91 12.83 2.66
CA LYS A 43 15.24 12.71 4.07
C LYS A 43 14.97 11.30 4.56
N ILE A 44 16.01 10.61 5.01
CA ILE A 44 15.94 9.24 5.53
C ILE A 44 16.11 9.28 7.05
N LEU A 45 15.07 8.87 7.78
CA LEU A 45 15.05 8.84 9.25
C LEU A 45 14.88 7.43 9.79
N GLN A 46 15.50 7.17 10.94
CA GLN A 46 15.21 5.97 11.71
C GLN A 46 13.97 6.19 12.57
N GLY A 47 13.02 5.27 12.51
CA GLY A 47 11.86 5.23 13.40
C GLY A 47 10.65 4.58 12.76
N GLY A 48 9.68 4.23 13.60
CA GLY A 48 8.35 3.81 13.17
C GLY A 48 7.33 4.95 13.26
N LEU A 49 6.17 4.71 12.70
CA LEU A 49 4.99 5.56 12.86
C LEU A 49 3.98 4.88 13.80
N GLY A 50 3.21 5.68 14.54
CA GLY A 50 2.15 5.19 15.42
C GLY A 50 1.17 6.29 15.83
N ASP A 51 0.33 5.98 16.83
CA ASP A 51 -0.72 6.87 17.33
C ASP A 51 -0.21 7.94 18.31
N LYS A 52 0.98 7.74 18.88
CA LYS A 52 1.64 8.66 19.82
C LYS A 52 3.16 8.63 19.67
N VAL A 53 3.81 9.75 19.96
CA VAL A 53 5.27 9.83 20.02
C VAL A 53 5.78 8.98 21.17
N GLY A 54 6.86 8.23 20.96
CA GLY A 54 7.44 7.42 22.01
C GLY A 54 8.53 6.48 21.53
N THR A 55 8.54 5.27 22.09
CA THR A 55 9.50 4.23 21.78
C THR A 55 8.77 2.89 21.73
N MET A 56 9.07 2.10 20.71
CA MET A 56 8.59 0.73 20.57
C MET A 56 9.77 -0.23 20.62
N LYS A 57 9.48 -1.51 20.91
CA LYS A 57 10.43 -2.61 20.79
C LYS A 57 10.09 -3.43 19.55
N ALA A 58 11.10 -3.86 18.79
CA ALA A 58 10.91 -4.82 17.72
C ALA A 58 10.26 -6.09 18.27
N ARG A 59 9.12 -6.49 17.70
CA ARG A 59 8.29 -7.60 18.21
C ARG A 59 8.68 -8.94 17.60
N ASP A 60 9.17 -8.91 16.38
CA ASP A 60 9.49 -10.06 15.55
C ASP A 60 10.44 -9.64 14.42
N GLU A 61 10.76 -10.59 13.54
CA GLU A 61 11.71 -10.44 12.44
C GLU A 61 11.28 -9.46 11.34
N SER A 62 9.98 -9.10 11.25
CA SER A 62 9.49 -8.14 10.25
C SER A 62 10.14 -6.76 10.40
N PHE A 63 10.54 -6.40 11.62
CA PHE A 63 11.26 -5.16 11.91
C PHE A 63 12.71 -5.17 11.42
N GLN A 64 13.25 -6.32 11.02
CA GLN A 64 14.65 -6.49 10.60
C GLN A 64 15.64 -5.92 11.62
N MET A 65 15.34 -6.19 12.89
CA MET A 65 16.08 -5.79 14.07
C MET A 65 16.10 -6.97 15.03
N GLU A 66 17.02 -6.95 16.00
CA GLU A 66 16.97 -7.88 17.12
C GLU A 66 15.64 -7.71 17.89
N VAL A 67 14.96 -8.82 18.16
CA VAL A 67 13.70 -8.81 18.94
C VAL A 67 13.95 -8.17 20.30
N GLY A 68 13.13 -7.18 20.66
CA GLY A 68 13.27 -6.40 21.89
C GLY A 68 14.11 -5.13 21.75
N ALA A 69 14.85 -4.95 20.64
CA ALA A 69 15.57 -3.71 20.36
C ALA A 69 14.61 -2.53 20.26
N LYS A 70 15.01 -1.40 20.83
CA LYS A 70 14.18 -0.19 20.91
C LYS A 70 14.43 0.72 19.71
N PHE A 71 13.37 1.35 19.22
CA PHE A 71 13.44 2.40 18.19
C PHE A 71 12.39 3.49 18.45
N PRO A 72 12.64 4.73 17.98
CA PRO A 72 11.69 5.83 18.18
C PRO A 72 10.40 5.62 17.38
N ILE A 73 9.29 6.04 17.96
CA ILE A 73 7.99 6.17 17.28
C ILE A 73 7.66 7.64 17.15
N TYR A 74 7.24 8.02 15.95
CA TYR A 74 6.69 9.32 15.63
C TYR A 74 5.21 9.21 15.29
N THR A 75 4.49 10.31 15.42
CA THR A 75 3.20 10.50 14.75
C THR A 75 3.41 11.32 13.49
N ILE A 76 2.59 11.13 12.46
CA ILE A 76 2.66 12.00 11.26
C ILE A 76 2.40 13.46 11.67
N ASP A 77 1.53 13.69 12.66
CA ASP A 77 1.28 15.02 13.20
C ASP A 77 2.54 15.67 13.81
N SER A 78 3.33 14.93 14.59
CA SER A 78 4.61 15.41 15.15
C SER A 78 5.67 15.70 14.08
N LEU A 79 5.61 14.96 12.97
CA LEU A 79 6.56 15.12 11.89
C LEU A 79 6.24 16.32 11.01
N LEU A 80 4.95 16.62 10.80
CA LEU A 80 4.49 17.57 9.78
C LEU A 80 3.60 18.69 10.35
N PHE A 81 2.44 18.35 10.94
CA PHE A 81 1.46 19.34 11.41
C PHE A 81 2.07 20.31 12.44
N GLU A 82 2.76 19.79 13.45
CA GLU A 82 3.40 20.60 14.50
C GLU A 82 4.51 21.53 13.95
N LYS A 83 5.02 21.21 12.75
CA LYS A 83 6.04 22.02 12.06
C LYS A 83 5.43 22.95 11.00
N GLY A 84 4.11 22.95 10.84
CA GLY A 84 3.42 23.72 9.81
C GLY A 84 3.65 23.19 8.38
N GLU A 85 4.14 21.97 8.24
CA GLU A 85 4.37 21.32 6.94
C GLU A 85 3.08 20.68 6.41
N LYS A 86 2.95 20.59 5.08
CA LYS A 86 1.80 19.97 4.42
C LYS A 86 2.19 18.63 3.81
N LEU A 87 1.32 17.65 3.98
CA LEU A 87 1.47 16.34 3.35
C LEU A 87 0.73 16.32 2.01
N ALA A 88 1.43 16.03 0.92
CA ALA A 88 0.81 15.86 -0.40
C ALA A 88 0.40 14.40 -0.64
N PHE A 89 1.31 13.48 -0.30
CA PHE A 89 1.16 12.05 -0.53
C PHE A 89 1.84 11.23 0.56
N ALA A 90 1.28 10.07 0.92
CA ALA A 90 1.94 9.08 1.78
C ALA A 90 1.74 7.65 1.26
N HIS A 91 2.77 6.82 1.38
CA HIS A 91 2.69 5.37 1.20
C HIS A 91 2.92 4.71 2.56
N LEU A 92 1.89 4.04 3.08
CA LEU A 92 1.91 3.42 4.40
C LEU A 92 1.95 1.90 4.26
N ASP A 93 3.15 1.36 4.31
CA ASP A 93 3.44 -0.06 4.48
C ASP A 93 4.10 -0.22 5.85
N VAL A 94 3.29 -0.55 6.86
CA VAL A 94 3.68 -0.51 8.28
C VAL A 94 3.33 -1.81 9.01
N GLU A 95 3.25 -2.91 8.27
CA GLU A 95 3.15 -4.28 8.79
C GLU A 95 1.96 -4.48 9.75
N GLY A 96 0.78 -3.94 9.41
CA GLY A 96 -0.44 -4.12 10.20
C GLY A 96 -0.67 -3.03 11.26
N LEU A 97 0.08 -1.93 11.23
CA LEU A 97 -0.07 -0.78 12.12
C LEU A 97 -0.80 0.40 11.47
N GLU A 98 -1.41 0.21 10.30
CA GLU A 98 -1.97 1.27 9.46
C GLU A 98 -3.00 2.11 10.24
N LEU A 99 -3.89 1.46 10.99
CA LEU A 99 -4.91 2.15 11.78
C LEU A 99 -4.29 3.07 12.86
N ASP A 100 -3.24 2.61 13.55
CA ASP A 100 -2.61 3.41 14.60
C ASP A 100 -1.80 4.57 14.02
N VAL A 101 -1.14 4.35 12.87
CA VAL A 101 -0.48 5.43 12.11
C VAL A 101 -1.48 6.50 11.70
N LEU A 102 -2.65 6.12 11.19
CA LEU A 102 -3.69 7.07 10.79
C LEU A 102 -4.28 7.84 11.98
N LYS A 103 -4.41 7.21 13.16
CA LYS A 103 -4.80 7.92 14.40
C LYS A 103 -3.78 8.99 14.79
N GLY A 104 -2.49 8.74 14.59
CA GLY A 104 -1.41 9.71 14.79
C GLY A 104 -1.27 10.75 13.66
N ALA A 105 -2.16 10.74 12.67
CA ALA A 105 -2.07 11.60 11.48
C ALA A 105 -3.29 12.53 11.32
N VAL A 106 -4.22 12.53 12.28
CA VAL A 106 -5.54 13.15 12.11
C VAL A 106 -5.43 14.65 11.80
N GLN A 107 -4.54 15.39 12.47
CA GLN A 107 -4.42 16.82 12.23
C GLN A 107 -3.82 17.10 10.84
N THR A 108 -2.75 16.38 10.48
CA THR A 108 -2.09 16.47 9.18
C THR A 108 -3.04 16.13 8.04
N ILE A 109 -3.82 15.05 8.19
CA ILE A 109 -4.80 14.60 7.20
C ILE A 109 -5.90 15.64 7.02
N ARG A 110 -6.46 16.19 8.10
CA ARG A 110 -7.50 17.23 8.03
C ARG A 110 -6.99 18.52 7.40
N GLN A 111 -5.76 18.92 7.72
CA GLN A 111 -5.15 20.14 7.16
C GLN A 111 -4.82 19.98 5.67
N SER A 112 -4.22 18.86 5.27
CA SER A 112 -3.58 18.73 3.96
C SER A 112 -4.42 17.95 2.96
N MET A 113 -5.36 17.14 3.44
CA MET A 113 -6.13 16.16 2.65
C MET A 113 -5.23 15.41 1.65
N PRO A 114 -4.15 14.74 2.10
CA PRO A 114 -3.22 14.06 1.20
C PRO A 114 -3.92 12.91 0.47
N ILE A 115 -3.43 12.52 -0.70
CA ILE A 115 -3.72 11.16 -1.21
C ILE A 115 -2.80 10.21 -0.45
N PHE A 116 -3.27 9.04 -0.04
CA PHE A 116 -2.35 8.08 0.60
C PHE A 116 -2.69 6.64 0.24
N THR A 117 -1.71 5.76 0.38
CA THR A 117 -1.95 4.32 0.28
C THR A 117 -1.72 3.62 1.60
N THR A 118 -2.41 2.51 1.81
CA THR A 118 -2.25 1.60 2.96
C THR A 118 -2.17 0.17 2.45
N GLU A 119 -1.30 -0.66 3.02
CA GLU A 119 -1.35 -2.11 2.79
C GLU A 119 -2.26 -2.79 3.83
N VAL A 120 -3.05 -3.78 3.41
CA VAL A 120 -3.85 -4.60 4.32
C VAL A 120 -3.86 -6.05 3.89
N ARG A 121 -3.74 -6.97 4.84
CA ARG A 121 -4.03 -8.39 4.63
C ARG A 121 -5.49 -8.66 4.97
N VAL A 122 -6.34 -8.69 3.95
CA VAL A 122 -7.79 -8.52 4.09
C VAL A 122 -8.43 -9.48 5.10
N TYR A 123 -8.15 -10.79 5.01
CA TYR A 123 -8.82 -11.81 5.86
C TYR A 123 -8.02 -12.24 7.09
N LYS A 124 -6.81 -11.70 7.32
CA LYS A 124 -6.01 -12.07 8.51
C LYS A 124 -6.71 -11.67 9.81
N ASP A 125 -7.31 -10.48 9.81
CA ASP A 125 -8.12 -9.95 10.90
C ASP A 125 -9.22 -9.08 10.29
N GLU A 126 -10.39 -9.68 10.06
CA GLU A 126 -11.52 -8.99 9.44
C GLU A 126 -12.01 -7.81 10.27
N ALA A 127 -11.95 -7.92 11.60
CA ALA A 127 -12.36 -6.85 12.51
C ALA A 127 -11.39 -5.65 12.45
N PHE A 128 -10.10 -5.91 12.29
CA PHE A 128 -9.11 -4.86 12.01
C PHE A 128 -9.37 -4.20 10.65
N THR A 129 -9.53 -4.99 9.59
CA THR A 129 -9.80 -4.50 8.24
C THR A 129 -11.04 -3.59 8.23
N ASP A 130 -12.11 -4.00 8.89
CA ASP A 130 -13.33 -3.20 9.01
C ASP A 130 -13.10 -1.86 9.71
N LYS A 131 -12.41 -1.88 10.86
CA LYS A 131 -12.10 -0.66 11.62
C LYS A 131 -11.21 0.29 10.81
N LEU A 132 -10.26 -0.24 10.06
CA LEU A 132 -9.41 0.55 9.17
C LEU A 132 -10.26 1.23 8.09
N MET A 133 -11.14 0.48 7.43
CA MET A 133 -12.02 1.01 6.39
C MET A 133 -12.99 2.06 6.91
N GLU A 134 -13.59 1.82 8.08
CA GLU A 134 -14.47 2.78 8.76
C GLU A 134 -13.72 4.08 9.09
N PHE A 135 -12.53 3.97 9.69
CA PHE A 135 -11.72 5.11 10.06
C PHE A 135 -11.31 5.96 8.84
N ILE A 136 -10.88 5.33 7.75
CA ILE A 136 -10.53 6.03 6.50
C ILE A 136 -11.76 6.77 5.93
N SER A 137 -12.92 6.11 5.92
CA SER A 137 -14.17 6.72 5.45
C SER A 137 -14.54 7.96 6.29
N ASP A 138 -14.45 7.86 7.61
CA ASP A 138 -14.76 8.94 8.56
C ASP A 138 -13.82 10.14 8.42
N LEU A 139 -12.57 9.91 7.99
CA LEU A 139 -11.64 10.97 7.61
C LEU A 139 -12.03 11.71 6.31
N GLY A 140 -13.06 11.25 5.60
CA GLY A 140 -13.56 11.90 4.39
C GLY A 140 -13.03 11.30 3.09
N TYR A 141 -12.59 10.04 3.09
CA TYR A 141 -11.94 9.40 1.93
C TYR A 141 -12.82 8.37 1.24
N ASP A 142 -12.59 8.22 -0.07
CA ASP A 142 -12.97 7.04 -0.84
C ASP A 142 -11.75 6.13 -1.00
N SER A 143 -11.93 4.83 -0.79
CA SER A 143 -10.86 3.84 -0.94
C SER A 143 -11.06 2.99 -2.19
N TYR A 144 -9.95 2.67 -2.85
CA TYR A 144 -9.89 1.82 -4.03
C TYR A 144 -8.88 0.71 -3.78
N VAL A 145 -9.28 -0.55 -3.99
CA VAL A 145 -8.33 -1.67 -4.01
C VAL A 145 -7.49 -1.54 -5.27
N ILE A 146 -6.16 -1.61 -5.13
CA ILE A 146 -5.27 -1.82 -6.26
C ILE A 146 -5.25 -3.33 -6.54
N ASN A 147 -5.68 -3.71 -7.74
CA ASN A 147 -5.76 -5.09 -8.18
C ASN A 147 -4.38 -5.58 -8.62
N GLU A 148 -3.51 -5.76 -7.63
CA GLU A 148 -2.15 -6.26 -7.79
C GLU A 148 -1.84 -7.41 -6.83
N VAL A 149 -0.69 -8.04 -7.04
CA VAL A 149 -0.09 -8.91 -6.03
C VAL A 149 0.89 -8.09 -5.22
N CYS A 150 0.57 -7.89 -3.94
CA CYS A 150 1.54 -7.54 -2.92
C CYS A 150 1.57 -8.64 -1.86
N GLY A 151 2.63 -8.71 -1.06
CA GLY A 151 2.83 -9.77 -0.07
C GLY A 151 3.18 -11.16 -0.62
N TYR A 152 3.95 -11.92 0.16
CA TYR A 152 4.26 -13.34 -0.09
C TYR A 152 4.38 -14.06 1.26
N PRO A 153 3.87 -15.31 1.42
CA PRO A 153 3.32 -16.20 0.39
C PRO A 153 1.80 -16.06 0.16
N HIS A 154 1.11 -15.26 0.97
CA HIS A 154 -0.34 -15.13 0.91
C HIS A 154 -0.75 -14.09 -0.14
N MET A 155 -1.83 -14.39 -0.87
CA MET A 155 -2.31 -13.60 -2.00
C MET A 155 -3.46 -12.63 -1.63
N ASP A 156 -3.77 -12.49 -0.34
CA ASP A 156 -4.84 -11.65 0.22
C ASP A 156 -4.38 -10.26 0.69
N TYR A 157 -3.08 -9.95 0.58
CA TYR A 157 -2.55 -8.61 0.78
C TYR A 157 -2.97 -7.66 -0.34
N ARG A 158 -3.41 -6.45 -0.02
CA ARG A 158 -3.75 -5.40 -1.00
C ARG A 158 -3.25 -4.05 -0.57
N ASN A 159 -2.68 -3.31 -1.51
CA ASN A 159 -2.59 -1.87 -1.41
C ASN A 159 -3.96 -1.24 -1.68
N LEU A 160 -4.36 -0.33 -0.81
CA LEU A 160 -5.51 0.53 -0.98
C LEU A 160 -5.02 1.91 -1.40
N LEU A 161 -5.65 2.50 -2.41
CA LEU A 161 -5.51 3.90 -2.77
C LEU A 161 -6.64 4.70 -2.13
N ASN A 162 -6.30 5.60 -1.21
CA ASN A 162 -7.24 6.41 -0.46
C ASN A 162 -7.22 7.84 -0.98
N ILE A 163 -8.36 8.27 -1.51
CA ILE A 163 -8.54 9.56 -2.17
C ILE A 163 -9.50 10.42 -1.35
N PRO A 164 -9.14 11.68 -1.01
CA PRO A 164 -10.07 12.62 -0.40
C PRO A 164 -11.31 12.80 -1.27
N ARG A 165 -12.51 12.71 -0.68
CA ARG A 165 -13.77 12.98 -1.41
C ARG A 165 -13.81 14.39 -2.01
N SER A 166 -13.11 15.34 -1.41
CA SER A 166 -12.95 16.70 -1.93
C SER A 166 -12.12 16.77 -3.22
N LYS A 167 -11.31 15.76 -3.54
CA LYS A 167 -10.46 15.67 -4.74
C LYS A 167 -10.99 14.69 -5.79
N SER A 168 -12.04 13.91 -5.48
CA SER A 168 -12.54 12.85 -6.37
C SER A 168 -12.89 13.37 -7.78
N VAL A 169 -13.54 14.54 -7.90
CA VAL A 169 -13.93 15.09 -9.22
C VAL A 169 -12.72 15.42 -10.10
N GLU A 170 -11.66 15.95 -9.51
CA GLU A 170 -10.43 16.27 -10.25
C GLU A 170 -9.72 14.99 -10.69
N LEU A 171 -9.63 14.00 -9.81
CA LEU A 171 -9.00 12.72 -10.12
C LEU A 171 -9.76 11.92 -11.18
N MET A 172 -11.09 11.94 -11.17
CA MET A 172 -11.91 11.29 -12.22
C MET A 172 -11.70 11.91 -13.62
N ARG A 173 -11.10 13.10 -13.71
CA ARG A 173 -10.73 13.71 -15.00
C ARG A 173 -9.32 13.33 -15.45
N SER A 174 -8.55 12.64 -14.62
CA SER A 174 -7.21 12.17 -14.96
C SER A 174 -7.30 10.98 -15.91
N ASP A 175 -6.64 11.08 -17.07
CA ASP A 175 -6.50 9.97 -18.02
C ASP A 175 -5.87 8.74 -17.35
N THR A 176 -4.94 8.94 -16.42
CA THR A 176 -4.34 7.83 -15.67
C THR A 176 -5.37 7.12 -14.81
N PHE A 177 -6.23 7.87 -14.10
CA PHE A 177 -7.25 7.27 -13.25
C PHE A 177 -8.30 6.54 -14.10
N ASN A 178 -8.74 7.17 -15.19
CA ASN A 178 -9.68 6.58 -16.14
C ASN A 178 -9.12 5.31 -16.79
N LEU A 179 -7.82 5.28 -17.09
CA LEU A 179 -7.16 4.08 -17.59
C LEU A 179 -7.15 2.97 -16.55
N LEU A 180 -6.80 3.27 -15.29
CA LEU A 180 -6.78 2.29 -14.21
C LEU A 180 -8.17 1.68 -13.97
N ASP A 181 -9.22 2.49 -14.01
CA ASP A 181 -10.61 2.05 -13.90
C ASP A 181 -11.02 1.19 -15.11
N ALA A 182 -10.79 1.68 -16.33
CA ALA A 182 -11.12 0.96 -17.57
C ALA A 182 -10.39 -0.38 -17.70
N THR A 183 -9.17 -0.49 -17.17
CA THR A 183 -8.40 -1.74 -17.16
C THR A 183 -8.69 -2.61 -15.96
N LYS A 184 -9.62 -2.22 -15.06
CA LYS A 184 -9.94 -2.92 -13.80
C LYS A 184 -8.69 -3.18 -12.96
N SER A 185 -7.74 -2.23 -13.01
CA SER A 185 -6.53 -2.22 -12.20
C SER A 185 -6.78 -1.62 -10.81
N ILE A 186 -7.86 -0.87 -10.67
CA ILE A 186 -8.39 -0.45 -9.38
C ILE A 186 -9.88 -0.79 -9.29
N THR A 187 -10.37 -1.01 -8.06
CA THR A 187 -11.80 -1.23 -7.78
C THR A 187 -12.21 -0.38 -6.59
N ARG A 188 -13.21 0.50 -6.75
CA ARG A 188 -13.73 1.28 -5.62
C ARG A 188 -14.38 0.37 -4.58
N ILE A 189 -14.01 0.55 -3.31
CA ILE A 189 -14.67 -0.11 -2.18
C ILE A 189 -15.91 0.70 -1.86
N PRO A 190 -17.12 0.14 -1.95
CA PRO A 190 -18.32 0.90 -1.67
C PRO A 190 -18.51 1.07 -0.16
N PHE A 191 -19.16 2.16 0.20
CA PHE A 191 -19.43 2.51 1.60
C PHE A 191 -20.59 1.67 2.14
N ARG A 192 -20.43 1.07 3.34
CA ARG A 192 -21.43 0.19 3.97
C ARG A 192 -22.82 0.82 3.98
N LYS A 193 -23.65 0.35 3.05
CA LYS A 193 -25.12 0.36 3.12
C LYS A 193 -25.55 -1.09 3.02
N GLU A 194 -26.65 -1.45 3.67
CA GLU A 194 -27.23 -2.79 3.57
C GLU A 194 -27.30 -3.21 2.08
N ASN A 195 -26.78 -4.41 1.77
CA ASN A 195 -26.70 -5.01 0.42
C ASN A 195 -25.61 -4.49 -0.53
N GLN A 196 -24.57 -3.78 -0.05
CA GLN A 196 -23.39 -3.47 -0.87
C GLN A 196 -22.22 -4.42 -0.59
N LYS A 197 -21.49 -4.79 -1.65
CA LYS A 197 -20.25 -5.59 -1.57
C LYS A 197 -19.22 -4.89 -0.68
N THR A 198 -18.63 -5.58 0.26
CA THR A 198 -17.54 -5.08 1.09
C THR A 198 -16.17 -5.38 0.46
N ILE A 199 -15.08 -4.96 1.09
CA ILE A 199 -13.73 -5.39 0.66
C ILE A 199 -13.61 -6.93 0.65
N PHE A 200 -14.29 -7.63 1.54
CA PHE A 200 -14.32 -9.10 1.61
C PHE A 200 -15.09 -9.76 0.46
N ASP A 201 -15.89 -9.01 -0.29
CA ASP A 201 -16.54 -9.52 -1.50
C ASP A 201 -15.71 -9.25 -2.76
N LEU A 202 -14.79 -8.28 -2.67
CA LEU A 202 -14.01 -7.78 -3.79
C LEU A 202 -12.63 -8.42 -3.87
N VAL A 203 -12.00 -8.65 -2.73
CA VAL A 203 -10.62 -9.13 -2.65
C VAL A 203 -10.61 -10.62 -2.35
N MET A 204 -10.42 -11.46 -3.38
CA MET A 204 -10.22 -12.92 -3.24
C MET A 204 -11.11 -13.60 -2.16
N PRO A 205 -12.45 -13.62 -2.31
CA PRO A 205 -13.35 -14.29 -1.37
C PRO A 205 -12.95 -15.72 -0.98
N CYS A 206 -12.29 -16.43 -1.90
CA CYS A 206 -11.79 -17.78 -1.63
C CYS A 206 -10.72 -17.87 -0.53
N CYS A 207 -10.11 -16.76 -0.16
CA CYS A 207 -9.04 -16.68 0.84
C CYS A 207 -9.54 -16.52 2.27
N ALA A 208 -10.86 -16.34 2.48
CA ALA A 208 -11.44 -16.39 3.81
C ALA A 208 -11.21 -17.78 4.45
N LEU A 209 -11.13 -17.82 5.78
CA LEU A 209 -10.86 -19.08 6.48
C LEU A 209 -12.01 -20.07 6.27
N GLY A 210 -11.68 -21.31 5.90
CA GLY A 210 -12.66 -22.36 5.56
C GLY A 210 -13.06 -22.37 4.09
N GLU A 211 -12.66 -21.38 3.29
CA GLU A 211 -12.99 -21.31 1.87
C GLU A 211 -12.02 -22.09 0.98
N THR A 212 -12.34 -22.17 -0.32
CA THR A 212 -11.62 -23.01 -1.29
C THR A 212 -10.10 -22.74 -1.39
N CYS A 213 -9.66 -21.48 -1.22
CA CYS A 213 -8.23 -21.14 -1.20
C CYS A 213 -7.61 -21.25 0.19
N CYS A 214 -8.40 -21.36 1.26
CA CYS A 214 -7.93 -21.50 2.63
C CYS A 214 -8.80 -22.48 3.45
N PRO A 215 -8.83 -23.79 3.11
CA PRO A 215 -9.75 -24.73 3.74
C PRO A 215 -9.34 -25.18 5.15
N GLY A 216 -8.18 -24.72 5.63
CA GLY A 216 -7.69 -25.02 6.97
C GLY A 216 -8.38 -24.18 8.05
N ASN A 217 -7.85 -24.26 9.27
CA ASN A 217 -8.29 -23.49 10.43
C ASN A 217 -7.24 -22.47 10.91
N ASP A 218 -6.12 -22.36 10.19
CA ASP A 218 -5.09 -21.34 10.43
C ASP A 218 -4.91 -20.46 9.19
N ILE A 219 -5.32 -19.20 9.31
CA ILE A 219 -5.16 -18.21 8.25
C ILE A 219 -3.68 -17.91 7.96
N ASN A 220 -2.76 -18.16 8.90
CA ASN A 220 -1.33 -17.90 8.74
C ASN A 220 -0.57 -19.08 8.11
N ASP A 221 -1.24 -20.21 7.85
CA ASP A 221 -0.62 -21.35 7.18
C ASP A 221 -0.17 -20.94 5.77
N LYS A 222 1.09 -21.20 5.40
CA LYS A 222 1.63 -20.81 4.07
C LYS A 222 0.87 -21.45 2.90
N SER A 223 0.15 -22.54 3.13
CA SER A 223 -0.73 -23.18 2.17
C SER A 223 -2.11 -22.50 2.05
N CYS A 224 -2.50 -21.68 3.02
CA CYS A 224 -3.70 -20.82 2.97
C CYS A 224 -3.47 -19.63 2.04
N CYS A 225 -4.42 -19.40 1.13
CA CYS A 225 -4.41 -18.31 0.15
C CYS A 225 -3.10 -18.22 -0.66
N ASN A 226 -2.49 -19.36 -0.98
CA ASN A 226 -1.27 -19.37 -1.79
C ASN A 226 -1.57 -19.17 -3.29
N GLU A 227 -0.54 -18.84 -4.05
CA GLU A 227 -0.65 -18.53 -5.49
C GLU A 227 -1.28 -19.67 -6.33
N GLU A 228 -0.99 -20.94 -6.01
CA GLU A 228 -1.52 -22.09 -6.75
C GLU A 228 -3.04 -22.24 -6.56
N ARG A 229 -3.48 -22.17 -5.31
CA ARG A 229 -4.92 -22.27 -4.96
C ARG A 229 -5.70 -21.11 -5.56
N VAL A 230 -5.17 -19.89 -5.44
CA VAL A 230 -5.81 -18.69 -6.01
C VAL A 230 -5.87 -18.76 -7.53
N LYS A 231 -4.81 -19.23 -8.20
CA LYS A 231 -4.82 -19.46 -9.66
C LYS A 231 -5.91 -20.43 -10.08
N LYS A 232 -6.05 -21.55 -9.36
CA LYS A 232 -7.09 -22.54 -9.64
C LYS A 232 -8.48 -21.91 -9.51
N TRP A 233 -8.72 -21.21 -8.40
CA TRP A 233 -10.00 -20.53 -8.16
C TRP A 233 -10.30 -19.47 -9.23
N LEU A 234 -9.32 -18.66 -9.64
CA LEU A 234 -9.47 -17.67 -10.70
C LEU A 234 -9.83 -18.31 -12.05
N GLY A 235 -9.24 -19.47 -12.37
CA GLY A 235 -9.55 -20.21 -13.60
C GLY A 235 -10.97 -20.77 -13.64
N GLU A 236 -11.48 -21.20 -12.49
CA GLU A 236 -12.83 -21.76 -12.32
C GLU A 236 -13.91 -20.68 -12.27
N ASN A 237 -13.66 -19.57 -11.56
CA ASN A 237 -14.66 -18.55 -11.28
C ASN A 237 -14.64 -17.37 -12.25
N LYS A 238 -13.50 -17.13 -12.92
CA LYS A 238 -13.29 -16.05 -13.91
C LYS A 238 -13.88 -14.71 -13.45
N PRO A 239 -13.47 -14.20 -12.26
CA PRO A 239 -13.99 -12.94 -11.77
C PRO A 239 -13.67 -11.80 -12.73
N ASP A 240 -14.49 -10.76 -12.68
CA ASP A 240 -14.37 -9.61 -13.56
C ASP A 240 -13.24 -8.66 -13.12
N LEU A 241 -12.00 -9.13 -13.26
CA LEU A 241 -10.78 -8.52 -12.75
C LEU A 241 -9.65 -8.63 -13.79
N ASN A 242 -8.64 -7.78 -13.68
CA ASN A 242 -7.47 -7.86 -14.54
C ASN A 242 -6.52 -8.97 -14.10
N LEU A 243 -6.74 -10.19 -14.61
CA LEU A 243 -5.99 -11.40 -14.24
C LEU A 243 -4.46 -11.29 -14.42
N ASN A 244 -3.98 -10.36 -15.25
CA ASN A 244 -2.55 -10.13 -15.48
C ASN A 244 -1.79 -9.73 -14.21
N TYR A 245 -2.49 -9.23 -13.19
CA TYR A 245 -1.91 -8.68 -11.97
C TYR A 245 -2.22 -9.49 -10.72
N TYR A 246 -2.81 -10.69 -10.84
CA TYR A 246 -3.19 -11.52 -9.68
C TYR A 246 -2.24 -12.66 -9.36
N THR A 247 -1.16 -12.82 -10.13
CA THR A 247 -0.17 -13.86 -9.85
C THR A 247 1.22 -13.27 -9.96
N TRP A 248 2.10 -13.62 -9.02
CA TRP A 248 3.48 -13.10 -8.99
C TRP A 248 4.20 -13.31 -10.32
N LYS A 249 4.06 -14.52 -10.89
CA LYS A 249 4.73 -14.89 -12.13
C LYS A 249 4.20 -14.12 -13.35
N GLU A 250 2.87 -14.02 -13.50
CA GLU A 250 2.29 -13.32 -14.66
C GLU A 250 2.40 -11.80 -14.52
N ALA A 251 2.23 -11.25 -13.31
CA ALA A 251 2.43 -9.83 -13.04
C ALA A 251 3.84 -9.39 -13.45
N ARG A 252 4.87 -10.16 -13.04
CA ARG A 252 6.25 -9.89 -13.42
C ARG A 252 6.49 -9.98 -14.92
N LYS A 253 6.02 -11.04 -15.59
CA LYS A 253 6.14 -11.18 -17.05
C LYS A 253 5.47 -10.02 -17.79
N ASN A 254 4.27 -9.62 -17.34
CA ASN A 254 3.53 -8.52 -17.96
C ASN A 254 4.22 -7.18 -17.74
N PHE A 255 4.74 -6.93 -16.53
CA PHE A 255 5.55 -5.76 -16.23
C PHE A 255 6.80 -5.71 -17.12
N GLU A 256 7.55 -6.80 -17.24
CA GLU A 256 8.75 -6.88 -18.09
C GLU A 256 8.42 -6.63 -19.58
N ARG A 257 7.33 -7.22 -20.08
CA ARG A 257 6.84 -6.97 -21.45
C ARG A 257 6.44 -5.52 -21.66
N PHE A 258 5.75 -4.92 -20.69
CA PHE A 258 5.35 -3.52 -20.74
C PHE A 258 6.57 -2.59 -20.76
N GLN A 259 7.52 -2.79 -19.84
CA GLN A 259 8.78 -2.06 -19.77
C GLN A 259 9.60 -2.21 -21.06
N PHE A 260 9.67 -3.41 -21.63
CA PHE A 260 10.29 -3.62 -22.92
C PHE A 260 9.63 -2.78 -24.02
N ARG A 261 8.30 -2.81 -24.12
CA ARG A 261 7.55 -2.00 -25.11
C ARG A 261 7.77 -0.51 -24.93
N LEU A 262 7.79 0.00 -23.69
CA LEU A 262 8.09 1.41 -23.40
C LEU A 262 9.50 1.78 -23.86
N ARG A 263 10.51 0.96 -23.57
CA ARG A 263 11.88 1.18 -24.05
C ARG A 263 11.96 1.16 -25.58
N GLN A 264 11.21 0.29 -26.26
CA GLN A 264 11.16 0.32 -27.74
C GLN A 264 10.51 1.60 -28.26
N ARG A 265 9.44 2.09 -27.62
CA ARG A 265 8.79 3.36 -28.01
C ARG A 265 9.72 4.56 -27.83
N GLN A 266 10.51 4.61 -26.77
CA GLN A 266 11.51 5.68 -26.56
C GLN A 266 12.60 5.70 -27.64
N LYS A 267 12.89 4.57 -28.30
CA LYS A 267 13.83 4.50 -29.42
C LYS A 267 13.25 5.02 -30.74
N VAL A 268 11.93 5.09 -30.86
CA VAL A 268 11.26 5.68 -32.02
C VAL A 268 11.16 7.19 -31.75
N MET A 269 12.24 7.92 -32.05
CA MET A 269 12.13 9.38 -32.12
C MET A 269 11.15 9.74 -33.23
N PRO A 270 10.17 10.64 -32.99
CA PRO A 270 9.37 11.15 -34.09
C PRO A 270 10.31 11.81 -35.09
N GLN A 271 10.29 11.33 -36.34
CA GLN A 271 10.90 12.08 -37.43
C GLN A 271 10.19 13.45 -37.46
N ARG A 272 10.93 14.50 -37.12
CA ARG A 272 10.49 15.88 -37.29
C ARG A 272 10.48 16.23 -38.76
#